data_AF-A0A9E2I4P3-F1
#
_entry.id   AF-A0A9E2I4P3-F1
#
_cell.length_a   1.000
_cell.length_b   1.000
_cell.length_c   1.000
_cell.angle_alpha   90.00
_cell.angle_beta   90.00
_cell.angle_gamma   90.00
#
_symmetry.space_group_name_H-M   'P 1'
#
loop_
_entity.id
_entity.type
_entity.pdbx_description
1 polymer ?
#
loop_
_entity_poly.entity_id
_entity_poly.type
_entity_poly.pdbx_seq_one_letter_code
_entity_poly.pdbx_strand_id
1 'polypeptide(L)'
;DLSKWFLNYFRLTPDGRLLWGGRNNLSTTLDLANSAQTLRAQMVRAFPQLAEVAVTHTWTGQLGLTFDLMPNIGRLDDGIHYAVGFGGHGLHTALYLGQEIAQILTGEKTSSPFMEIPHQSYFFYRDKAWFLPFAAYYYRFRDWIS
;
A
#
# COMPACT_ATOMS: atom_id res chain seq x y z
N ASP A 1 -18.50 2.26 -8.62
CA ASP A 1 -18.37 0.82 -8.33
C ASP A 1 -17.48 0.67 -7.12
N LEU A 2 -18.06 0.31 -5.97
CA LEU A 2 -17.40 0.31 -4.66
C LEU A 2 -17.11 -1.15 -4.34
N SER A 3 -15.88 -1.58 -4.60
CA SER A 3 -15.40 -2.87 -4.13
C SER A 3 -15.62 -2.97 -2.63
N LYS A 4 -16.30 -4.02 -2.16
CA LYS A 4 -16.44 -4.32 -0.72
C LYS A 4 -15.07 -4.65 -0.09
N TRP A 5 -14.05 -4.89 -0.92
CA TRP A 5 -12.70 -5.28 -0.52
C TRP A 5 -11.73 -4.11 -0.36
N PHE A 6 -12.04 -2.91 -0.85
CA PHE A 6 -11.16 -1.76 -0.67
C PHE A 6 -11.54 -0.94 0.56
N LEU A 7 -10.70 -1.04 1.59
CA LEU A 7 -10.80 -0.23 2.80
C LEU A 7 -10.51 1.24 2.50
N ASN A 8 -11.46 2.09 2.89
CA ASN A 8 -11.26 3.52 3.02
C ASN A 8 -10.84 3.85 4.44
N TYR A 9 -9.94 4.82 4.59
CA TYR A 9 -9.54 5.39 5.86
C TYR A 9 -9.71 6.89 5.81
N PHE A 10 -9.98 7.47 6.98
CA PHE A 10 -10.07 8.92 7.10
C PHE A 10 -9.53 9.38 8.45
N ARG A 11 -9.08 10.64 8.48
CA ARG A 11 -8.71 11.32 9.73
C ARG A 11 -8.92 12.82 9.57
N LEU A 12 -9.16 13.50 10.69
CA LEU A 12 -9.07 14.95 10.73
C LEU A 12 -7.62 15.39 10.94
N THR A 13 -7.20 16.42 10.20
CA THR A 13 -5.93 17.09 10.43
C THR A 13 -6.07 18.15 11.53
N PRO A 14 -4.97 18.58 12.18
CA PRO A 14 -5.03 19.58 13.25
C PRO A 14 -5.66 20.92 12.83
N ASP A 15 -5.59 21.26 11.55
CA ASP A 15 -6.19 22.47 10.96
C ASP A 15 -7.63 22.25 10.44
N GLY A 16 -8.28 21.16 10.85
CA GLY A 16 -9.72 20.95 10.61
C GLY A 16 -10.09 20.44 9.21
N ARG A 17 -9.13 19.92 8.44
CA ARG A 17 -9.42 19.28 7.14
C ARG A 17 -9.68 17.78 7.31
N LEU A 18 -10.57 17.23 6.50
CA LEU A 18 -10.74 15.78 6.39
C LEU A 18 -9.74 15.23 5.38
N LEU A 19 -8.85 14.34 5.82
CA LEU A 19 -8.10 13.47 4.94
C LEU A 19 -8.95 12.22 4.69
N TRP A 20 -9.24 11.94 3.42
CA TRP A 20 -9.89 10.72 2.98
C TRP A 20 -8.96 9.99 2.01
N GLY A 21 -8.73 8.71 2.26
CA GLY A 21 -7.86 7.89 1.44
C GLY A 21 -8.35 6.46 1.34
N GLY A 22 -7.85 5.75 0.35
CA GLY A 22 -8.23 4.37 0.09
C GLY A 22 -7.55 3.86 -1.18
N ARG A 23 -7.75 2.59 -1.48
CA ARG A 23 -7.35 2.00 -2.77
C ARG A 23 -8.58 1.97 -3.67
N ASN A 24 -8.41 2.36 -4.93
CA ASN A 24 -9.49 2.32 -5.91
C ASN A 24 -9.26 1.29 -7.02
N ASN A 25 -8.01 0.87 -7.23
CA ASN A 25 -7.62 -0.17 -8.16
C ASN A 25 -6.24 -0.74 -7.80
N LEU A 26 -5.88 -1.83 -8.49
CA LEU A 26 -4.57 -2.50 -8.41
C LEU A 26 -3.67 -2.14 -9.60
N SER A 27 -3.95 -1.04 -10.31
CA SER A 27 -3.17 -0.60 -11.46
C SER A 27 -1.79 -0.12 -11.02
N THR A 28 -0.78 -0.43 -11.82
CA THR A 28 0.56 0.15 -11.67
C THR A 28 0.64 1.58 -12.21
N THR A 29 -0.34 1.99 -13.00
CA THR A 29 -0.52 3.36 -13.52
C THR A 29 -1.88 3.90 -13.07
N LEU A 30 -1.85 4.77 -12.07
CA LEU A 30 -3.03 5.42 -11.52
C LEU A 30 -3.28 6.75 -12.23
N ASP A 31 -4.45 6.91 -12.84
CA ASP A 31 -4.97 8.22 -13.21
C ASP A 31 -5.46 8.94 -11.94
N LEU A 32 -4.75 10.00 -11.55
CA LEU A 32 -5.06 10.80 -10.37
C LEU A 32 -6.45 11.43 -10.43
N ALA A 33 -6.89 11.92 -11.59
CA ALA A 33 -8.15 12.64 -11.72
C ALA A 33 -9.35 11.69 -11.51
N ASN A 34 -9.34 10.56 -12.22
CA ASN A 34 -10.35 9.51 -12.05
C ASN A 34 -10.33 8.96 -10.61
N SER A 35 -9.13 8.76 -10.07
CA SER A 35 -8.94 8.25 -8.71
C SER A 35 -9.55 9.16 -7.66
N ALA A 36 -9.29 10.45 -7.76
CA ALA A 36 -9.82 11.47 -6.87
C ALA A 36 -11.35 11.57 -6.98
N GLN A 37 -11.91 11.50 -8.19
CA GLN A 37 -13.35 11.52 -8.41
C GLN A 37 -14.03 10.31 -7.75
N THR A 38 -13.44 9.12 -7.90
CA THR A 38 -13.93 7.90 -7.26
C THR A 38 -13.89 8.03 -5.74
N LEU A 39 -12.75 8.41 -5.15
CA LEU A 39 -12.64 8.58 -3.70
C LEU A 39 -13.58 9.66 -3.16
N ARG A 40 -13.79 10.76 -3.88
CA ARG A 40 -14.77 11.79 -3.51
C ARG A 40 -16.19 11.22 -3.48
N ALA A 41 -16.58 10.44 -4.48
CA ALA A 41 -17.91 9.80 -4.48
C ALA A 41 -18.10 8.86 -3.29
N GLN A 42 -17.05 8.13 -2.88
CA GLN A 42 -17.08 7.27 -1.70
C GLN A 42 -17.17 8.07 -0.40
N MET A 43 -16.41 9.17 -0.29
CA MET A 43 -16.48 10.10 0.84
C MET A 43 -17.88 10.69 0.98
N VAL A 44 -18.49 11.20 -0.10
CA VAL A 44 -19.83 11.79 -0.08
C VAL A 44 -20.90 10.74 0.23
N ARG A 45 -20.72 9.49 -0.21
CA ARG A 45 -21.63 8.39 0.17
C ARG A 45 -21.59 8.10 1.67
N ALA A 46 -20.40 8.15 2.29
CA ALA A 46 -20.24 7.95 3.72
C ALA A 46 -20.68 9.18 4.55
N PHE A 47 -20.40 10.38 4.03
CA PHE A 47 -20.65 11.67 4.67
C PHE A 47 -21.32 12.63 3.68
N PRO A 48 -22.64 12.53 3.49
CA PRO A 48 -23.38 13.35 2.51
C PRO A 48 -23.23 14.87 2.73
N GLN A 49 -23.03 15.29 3.97
CA GLN A 49 -22.79 16.70 4.34
C GLN A 49 -21.53 17.30 3.71
N LEU A 50 -20.62 16.48 3.16
CA LEU A 50 -19.41 16.93 2.51
C LEU A 50 -19.56 17.12 0.99
N ALA A 51 -20.77 16.97 0.43
CA ALA A 51 -21.02 17.09 -1.00
C ALA A 51 -20.50 18.41 -1.59
N GLU A 52 -20.73 19.53 -0.91
CA GLU A 52 -20.33 20.87 -1.35
C GLU A 52 -18.94 21.30 -0.87
N VAL A 53 -18.24 20.44 -0.10
CA VAL A 53 -16.91 20.76 0.42
C VAL A 53 -15.86 20.61 -0.68
N ALA A 54 -15.05 21.65 -0.86
CA ALA A 54 -14.01 21.67 -1.88
C ALA A 54 -12.88 20.68 -1.56
N VAL A 55 -12.46 19.91 -2.57
CA VAL A 55 -11.23 19.11 -2.51
C VAL A 55 -10.05 20.02 -2.79
N THR A 56 -9.21 20.25 -1.79
CA THR A 56 -8.07 21.18 -1.91
C THR A 56 -6.80 20.51 -2.43
N HIS A 57 -6.64 19.20 -2.18
CA HIS A 57 -5.44 18.45 -2.52
C HIS A 57 -5.80 17.03 -2.95
N THR A 58 -5.08 16.51 -3.94
CA THR A 58 -5.15 15.11 -4.36
C THR A 58 -3.73 14.62 -4.65
N TRP A 59 -3.45 13.38 -4.31
CA TRP A 59 -2.17 12.74 -4.61
C TRP A 59 -2.38 11.24 -4.79
N THR A 60 -1.43 10.59 -5.46
CA THR A 60 -1.33 9.15 -5.54
C THR A 60 0.04 8.70 -5.08
N GLY A 61 0.19 7.41 -4.80
CA GLY A 61 1.46 6.80 -4.47
C GLY A 61 1.50 5.36 -4.95
N GLN A 62 2.71 4.81 -5.02
CA GLN A 62 2.92 3.40 -5.32
C GLN A 62 3.18 2.63 -4.04
N LEU A 63 2.68 1.40 -4.00
CA LEU A 63 2.86 0.50 -2.87
C LEU A 63 3.84 -0.60 -3.25
N GLY A 64 4.92 -0.73 -2.47
CA GLY A 64 5.79 -1.89 -2.56
C GLY A 64 5.10 -3.10 -1.94
N LEU A 65 4.67 -4.05 -2.78
CA LEU A 65 4.09 -5.32 -2.37
C LEU A 65 5.00 -6.47 -2.79
N THR A 66 5.14 -7.43 -1.90
CA THR A 66 5.75 -8.74 -2.16
C THR A 66 4.66 -9.77 -2.43
N PHE A 67 5.03 -10.92 -2.98
CA PHE A 67 4.06 -11.97 -3.31
C PHE A 67 3.42 -12.61 -2.08
N ASP A 68 4.17 -12.73 -1.00
CA ASP A 68 3.72 -13.22 0.30
C ASP A 68 3.02 -12.14 1.15
N LEU A 69 2.96 -10.90 0.64
CA LEU A 69 2.43 -9.72 1.34
C LEU A 69 3.15 -9.40 2.66
N MET A 70 4.35 -9.95 2.87
CA MET A 70 5.18 -9.71 4.04
C MET A 70 6.26 -8.66 3.78
N PRO A 71 6.52 -7.75 4.74
CA PRO A 71 7.70 -6.90 4.68
C PRO A 71 8.97 -7.76 4.71
N ASN A 72 9.97 -7.35 3.95
CA ASN A 72 11.21 -8.08 3.79
C ASN A 72 12.39 -7.18 4.13
N ILE A 73 13.29 -7.65 4.99
CA ILE A 73 14.55 -6.97 5.29
C ILE A 73 15.71 -7.92 5.06
N GLY A 74 16.87 -7.36 4.72
CA GLY A 74 18.05 -8.18 4.49
C GLY A 74 19.28 -7.36 4.21
N ARG A 75 20.31 -8.07 3.75
CA ARG A 75 21.61 -7.52 3.38
C ARG A 75 22.04 -8.10 2.03
N LEU A 76 22.54 -7.24 1.16
CA LEU A 76 23.19 -7.60 -0.09
C LEU A 76 24.71 -7.77 0.12
N ASP A 77 25.37 -8.46 -0.80
CA ASP A 77 26.78 -8.85 -0.68
C ASP A 77 27.75 -7.67 -0.52
N ASP A 78 27.38 -6.49 -1.01
CA ASP A 78 28.15 -5.24 -0.93
C ASP A 78 27.95 -4.46 0.37
N GLY A 79 27.27 -5.05 1.36
CA GLY A 79 26.99 -4.40 2.64
C GLY A 79 25.77 -3.48 2.62
N ILE A 80 24.99 -3.45 1.54
CA ILE A 80 23.73 -2.70 1.51
C ILE A 80 22.67 -3.44 2.32
N HIS A 81 22.12 -2.77 3.33
CA HIS A 81 20.93 -3.23 4.04
C HIS A 81 19.67 -2.64 3.41
N TYR A 82 18.60 -3.42 3.33
CA TYR A 82 17.34 -2.98 2.76
C TYR A 82 16.15 -3.37 3.64
N ALA A 83 15.08 -2.60 3.50
CA ALA A 83 13.76 -2.91 4.01
C ALA A 83 12.72 -2.51 2.95
N VAL A 84 11.94 -3.48 2.47
CA VAL A 84 11.04 -3.32 1.32
C VAL A 84 9.74 -4.10 1.54
N GLY A 85 8.78 -3.91 0.63
CA GLY A 85 7.58 -4.74 0.60
C GLY A 85 6.59 -4.49 1.74
N PHE A 86 6.64 -3.32 2.38
CA PHE A 86 5.83 -3.00 3.55
C PHE A 86 4.30 -3.04 3.33
N GLY A 87 3.86 -3.03 2.07
CA GLY A 87 2.45 -3.09 1.72
C GLY A 87 1.62 -2.04 2.44
N GLY A 88 0.40 -2.41 2.85
CA GLY A 88 -0.56 -1.52 3.51
C GLY A 88 -0.23 -1.20 4.97
N HIS A 89 0.85 -1.74 5.54
CA HIS A 89 1.17 -1.64 6.97
C HIS A 89 2.45 -0.85 7.25
N GLY A 90 2.97 -0.13 6.25
CA GLY A 90 4.34 0.39 6.30
C GLY A 90 4.63 1.45 7.36
N LEU A 91 3.65 2.22 7.85
CA LEU A 91 3.97 3.29 8.81
C LEU A 91 4.57 2.75 10.11
N HIS A 92 3.94 1.75 10.72
CA HIS A 92 4.44 1.15 11.96
C HIS A 92 5.56 0.15 11.66
N THR A 93 5.37 -0.69 10.65
CA THR A 93 6.31 -1.75 10.31
C THR A 93 7.67 -1.20 9.86
N ALA A 94 7.72 -0.09 9.13
CA ALA A 94 8.99 0.50 8.72
C ALA A 94 9.78 1.07 9.89
N LEU A 95 9.12 1.61 10.92
CA LEU A 95 9.80 2.08 12.13
C LEU A 95 10.44 0.91 12.88
N TYR A 96 9.67 -0.15 13.12
CA TYR A 96 10.16 -1.36 13.79
C TYR A 96 11.32 -2.00 13.02
N LEU A 97 11.15 -2.21 11.71
CA LEU A 97 12.18 -2.84 10.88
C LEU A 97 13.41 -1.94 10.68
N GLY A 98 13.23 -0.62 10.65
CA GLY A 98 14.35 0.33 10.66
C GLY A 98 15.17 0.24 11.94
N GLN A 99 14.51 0.10 13.10
CA GLN A 99 15.20 -0.12 14.37
C GLN A 99 15.94 -1.46 14.39
N GLU A 100 15.31 -2.54 13.92
CA GLU A 100 15.95 -3.87 13.81
C GLU A 100 17.22 -3.81 12.96
N ILE A 101 17.17 -3.15 11.79
CA ILE A 101 18.34 -2.96 10.94
C ILE A 101 19.42 -2.12 11.64
N ALA A 102 19.04 -1.06 12.36
CA ALA A 102 19.99 -0.23 13.10
C ALA A 102 20.71 -1.02 14.21
N GLN A 103 19.99 -1.91 14.90
CA GLN A 103 20.58 -2.81 15.92
C GLN A 103 21.53 -3.83 15.30
N ILE A 104 21.22 -4.33 14.10
CA ILE A 104 22.12 -5.21 13.35
C ILE A 104 23.38 -4.47 12.93
N LEU A 105 23.25 -3.24 12.42
CA LEU A 105 24.38 -2.41 12.00
C LEU A 105 25.31 -2.02 13.15
N THR A 106 24.77 -1.81 14.34
CA THR A 106 25.53 -1.45 15.55
C THR A 106 26.08 -2.67 16.31
N GLY A 107 25.70 -3.89 15.90
CA GLY A 107 26.11 -5.13 16.56
C GLY A 107 25.35 -5.45 17.85
N GLU A 108 24.31 -4.67 18.18
CA GLU A 108 23.40 -4.98 19.30
C GLU A 108 22.57 -6.24 19.03
N LYS A 109 22.32 -6.55 17.76
CA LYS A 109 21.57 -7.72 17.31
C LYS A 109 22.30 -8.44 16.17
N THR A 110 22.20 -9.77 16.13
CA THR A 110 22.84 -10.57 15.06
C THR A 110 21.94 -10.77 13.84
N SER A 111 20.62 -10.89 14.04
CA SER A 111 19.65 -11.17 12.98
C SER A 111 18.24 -10.70 13.34
N SER A 112 17.34 -10.69 12.37
CA SER A 112 15.90 -10.47 12.59
C SER A 112 15.10 -11.63 11.99
N PRO A 113 13.98 -12.05 12.61
CA PRO A 113 13.09 -13.06 12.01
C PRO A 113 12.60 -12.68 10.60
N PHE A 114 12.52 -11.36 10.31
CA PHE A 114 12.13 -10.87 8.99
C PHE A 114 13.20 -11.10 7.91
N MET A 115 14.44 -11.42 8.28
CA MET A 115 15.50 -11.84 7.34
C MET A 115 15.40 -13.32 6.98
N GLU A 116 14.69 -14.11 7.78
CA GLU A 116 14.54 -15.56 7.58
C GLU A 116 13.35 -15.88 6.67
N ILE A 117 12.49 -14.88 6.42
CA ILE A 117 11.35 -15.00 5.51
C ILE A 117 11.90 -15.16 4.08
N PRO A 118 11.58 -16.25 3.37
CA PRO A 118 12.05 -16.42 2.00
C PRO A 118 11.46 -15.34 1.10
N HIS A 119 12.31 -14.65 0.35
CA HIS A 119 11.85 -13.64 -0.62
C HIS A 119 11.26 -14.36 -1.84
N GLN A 120 9.96 -14.65 -1.77
CA GLN A 120 9.28 -15.34 -2.84
C GLN A 120 9.24 -14.46 -4.09
N SER A 121 9.72 -15.02 -5.20
CA SER A 121 9.49 -14.50 -6.54
C SER A 121 8.98 -15.63 -7.42
N TYR A 122 8.19 -15.30 -8.44
CA TYR A 122 7.72 -16.29 -9.41
C TYR A 122 8.61 -16.28 -10.64
N PHE A 123 8.87 -17.47 -11.20
CA PHE A 123 9.75 -17.66 -12.35
C PHE A 123 9.43 -16.75 -13.56
N PHE A 124 8.15 -16.41 -13.75
CA PHE A 124 7.69 -15.54 -14.84
C PHE A 124 7.53 -14.07 -14.45
N TYR A 125 7.96 -13.68 -13.25
CA TYR A 125 7.98 -12.30 -12.78
C TYR A 125 9.42 -11.80 -12.74
N ARG A 126 9.71 -10.75 -13.50
CA ARG A 126 11.01 -10.07 -13.49
C ARG A 126 10.84 -8.63 -13.03
N ASP A 127 10.16 -7.81 -13.83
CA ASP A 127 9.99 -6.38 -13.51
C ASP A 127 8.54 -5.90 -13.65
N LYS A 128 7.78 -6.48 -14.57
CA LYS A 128 6.41 -6.05 -14.86
C LYS A 128 5.42 -7.03 -14.28
N ALA A 129 4.54 -6.52 -13.43
CA ALA A 129 3.45 -7.28 -12.83
C ALA A 129 2.29 -7.47 -13.83
N TRP A 130 2.58 -8.20 -14.92
CA TRP A 130 1.66 -8.47 -16.04
C TRP A 130 0.36 -9.15 -15.60
N PHE A 131 0.36 -9.81 -14.45
CA PHE A 131 -0.79 -10.49 -13.87
C PHE A 131 -1.75 -9.55 -13.11
N LEU A 132 -1.33 -8.33 -12.74
CA LEU A 132 -2.16 -7.42 -11.95
C LEU A 132 -3.48 -7.02 -12.63
N PRO A 133 -3.54 -6.76 -13.94
CA PRO A 133 -4.82 -6.51 -14.61
C PRO A 133 -5.79 -7.68 -14.49
N PHE A 134 -5.29 -8.93 -14.60
CA PHE A 134 -6.11 -10.13 -14.44
C PHE A 134 -6.57 -10.30 -13.00
N ALA A 135 -5.69 -10.06 -12.02
CA ALA A 135 -6.05 -10.07 -10.61
C ALA A 135 -7.13 -9.01 -10.31
N ALA A 136 -6.97 -7.79 -10.85
CA ALA A 136 -7.95 -6.72 -10.73
C ALA A 136 -9.31 -7.12 -11.33
N TYR A 137 -9.32 -7.74 -12.51
CA TYR A 137 -10.56 -8.25 -13.12
C TYR A 137 -11.23 -9.32 -12.24
N TYR A 138 -10.44 -10.27 -11.73
CA TYR A 138 -10.94 -11.32 -10.84
C TYR A 138 -11.58 -10.74 -9.56
N TYR A 139 -10.92 -9.79 -8.90
CA TYR A 139 -11.48 -9.14 -7.71
C TYR A 139 -12.74 -8.33 -8.02
N ARG A 140 -12.78 -7.62 -9.16
CA ARG A 140 -13.99 -6.92 -9.61
C ARG A 140 -15.14 -7.88 -9.91
N PHE A 141 -14.86 -9.02 -10.52
CA PHE A 141 -15.87 -10.05 -10.75
C PHE A 141 -16.39 -10.61 -9.42
N ARG A 142 -15.49 -10.88 -8.46
CA ARG A 142 -15.87 -11.30 -7.10
C ARG A 142 -16.72 -10.27 -6.36
N ASP A 143 -16.47 -8.98 -6.57
CA ASP A 143 -17.30 -7.90 -6.04
C ASP A 143 -18.70 -7.91 -6.64
N TRP A 144 -18.83 -8.18 -7.95
CA TRP A 144 -20.12 -8.16 -8.64
C TRP A 144 -21.05 -9.31 -8.20
N ILE A 145 -20.47 -10.49 -7.96
CA ILE A 145 -21.24 -11.68 -7.56
C ILE A 145 -21.60 -11.72 -6.06
N SER A 146 -21.10 -10.78 -5.25
CA SER A 146 -21.28 -10.74 -3.79
C SER A 146 -22.18 -9.60 -3.33
#